data_AF-A0A3B8QMH7-F1
#
_entry.id   AF-A0A3B8QMH7-F1
#
_cell.length_a   1.000
_cell.length_b   1.000
_cell.length_c   1.000
_cell.angle_alpha   90.00
_cell.angle_beta   90.00
_cell.angle_gamma   90.00
#
_symmetry.space_group_name_H-M   'P 1'
#
loop_
_entity.id
_entity.type
_entity.pdbx_description
1 polymer ?
#
loop_
_entity_poly.entity_id
_entity_poly.type
_entity_poly.pdbx_seq_one_letter_code
_entity_poly.pdbx_strand_id
1 'polypeptide(L)'
;MRRIIIWLLGINEVKQPMKDTVYYLPGMGGRLNTGLGRGIHDRGYKIVGRETRGEYQKYSFQDKIDLVANDLEQHFWYEEAKVVVNSFGGYLFLHAQLQMKPYPGQVLILSPIIGGSKHDETHMRFYPPRADVLVEAAAKDEVPCPLNSAIHVGSEDWQSGPEGVLSFGKAVGMPVSLVDGQGHMLSVDYVGGLLDDHLRRQ
;
A
#
# COMPACT_ATOMS: atom_id res chain seq x y z
N MET A 1 26.37 6.38 -52.17
CA MET A 1 26.55 5.54 -50.97
C MET A 1 25.67 6.08 -49.85
N ARG A 2 24.54 5.41 -49.56
CA ARG A 2 23.67 5.73 -48.43
C ARG A 2 24.15 4.93 -47.21
N ARG A 3 24.57 5.59 -46.13
CA ARG A 3 24.82 4.92 -44.84
C ARG A 3 23.49 4.80 -44.11
N ILE A 4 23.00 3.57 -44.05
CA ILE A 4 21.88 3.15 -43.20
C ILE A 4 22.43 3.12 -41.76
N ILE A 5 21.85 3.92 -40.86
CA ILE A 5 22.09 3.80 -39.43
C ILE A 5 21.06 2.80 -38.91
N ILE A 6 21.53 1.63 -38.52
CA ILE A 6 20.76 0.58 -37.86
C ILE A 6 20.70 0.95 -36.38
N TRP A 7 19.50 1.21 -35.86
CA TRP A 7 19.27 1.27 -34.41
C TRP A 7 19.31 -0.17 -33.87
N LEU A 8 20.45 -0.56 -33.32
CA LEU A 8 20.60 -1.78 -32.53
C LEU A 8 20.05 -1.51 -31.12
N LEU A 9 18.98 -2.24 -30.79
CA LEU A 9 18.58 -2.74 -29.47
C LEU A 9 18.55 -1.71 -28.33
N GLY A 10 17.31 -1.38 -27.93
CA GLY A 10 17.00 -0.61 -26.73
C GLY A 10 17.71 -1.18 -25.51
N ILE A 11 18.69 -0.42 -25.03
CA ILE A 11 19.26 -0.56 -23.70
C ILE A 11 18.12 -0.19 -22.76
N ASN A 12 17.52 -1.18 -22.08
CA ASN A 12 16.70 -0.90 -20.90
C ASN A 12 17.59 -0.09 -19.96
N GLU A 13 17.30 1.20 -19.76
CA GLU A 13 17.89 1.94 -18.66
C GLU A 13 17.63 1.16 -17.39
N VAL A 14 18.69 0.61 -16.80
CA VAL A 14 18.63 0.06 -15.45
C VAL A 14 18.37 1.23 -14.53
N LYS A 15 17.09 1.44 -14.18
CA LYS A 15 16.70 2.45 -13.20
C LYS A 15 17.43 2.13 -11.90
N GLN A 16 18.26 3.07 -11.46
CA GLN A 16 19.04 2.89 -10.24
C GLN A 16 18.09 2.73 -9.06
N PRO A 17 18.22 1.66 -8.24
CA PRO A 17 17.36 1.44 -7.10
C PRO A 17 17.49 2.60 -6.09
N MET A 18 16.34 3.10 -5.63
CA MET A 18 16.28 4.21 -4.69
C MET A 18 16.42 3.70 -3.24
N LYS A 19 17.61 3.18 -2.91
CA LYS A 19 17.88 2.42 -1.67
C LYS A 19 17.56 3.16 -0.35
N ASP A 20 17.60 4.49 -0.34
CA ASP A 20 17.30 5.33 0.84
C ASP A 20 15.93 6.04 0.73
N THR A 21 15.02 5.56 -0.12
CA THR A 21 13.70 6.17 -0.34
C THR A 21 12.58 5.16 -0.09
N VAL A 22 11.55 5.59 0.62
CA VAL A 22 10.31 4.83 0.85
C VAL A 22 9.19 5.43 0.02
N TYR A 23 8.42 4.58 -0.66
CA TYR A 23 7.13 4.98 -1.23
C TYR A 23 6.07 4.90 -0.12
N TYR A 24 5.45 6.03 0.21
CA TYR A 24 4.47 6.12 1.29
C TYR A 24 3.10 6.56 0.77
N LEU A 25 2.06 5.78 1.07
CA LEU A 25 0.67 6.18 0.89
C LEU A 25 -0.01 6.36 2.25
N PRO A 26 -0.34 7.60 2.65
CA PRO A 26 -1.03 7.85 3.90
C PRO A 26 -2.52 7.47 3.82
N GLY A 27 -3.16 7.41 4.99
CA GLY A 27 -4.63 7.33 5.09
C GLY A 27 -5.31 8.61 4.61
N MET A 28 -6.63 8.56 4.44
CA MET A 28 -7.46 9.63 3.86
C MET A 28 -7.12 11.02 4.42
N GLY A 29 -6.91 12.01 3.55
CA GLY A 29 -6.53 13.39 3.95
C GLY A 29 -5.09 13.57 4.45
N GLY A 30 -4.28 12.52 4.45
CA GLY A 30 -2.93 12.52 5.02
C GLY A 30 -1.86 13.23 4.18
N ARG A 31 -0.74 13.54 4.84
CA ARG A 31 0.46 14.18 4.29
C ARG A 31 1.65 13.23 4.38
N LEU A 32 2.66 13.46 3.54
CA LEU A 32 3.88 12.64 3.55
C LEU A 32 4.83 12.96 4.72
N ASN A 33 4.77 14.18 5.27
CA ASN A 33 5.76 14.67 6.24
C ASN A 33 5.25 14.76 7.69
N THR A 34 4.10 14.16 7.99
CA THR A 34 3.49 14.18 9.33
C THR A 34 3.22 12.76 9.83
N GLY A 35 3.13 12.58 11.15
CA GLY A 35 2.77 11.30 11.76
C GLY A 35 3.69 10.17 11.32
N LEU A 36 3.12 9.12 10.73
CA LEU A 36 3.85 7.96 10.21
C LEU A 36 4.96 8.35 9.20
N GLY A 37 4.67 9.32 8.32
CA GLY A 37 5.67 9.83 7.39
C GLY A 37 6.85 10.49 8.12
N ARG A 38 6.58 11.25 9.19
CA ARG A 38 7.67 11.79 10.01
C ARG A 38 8.49 10.66 10.66
N GLY A 39 7.83 9.61 11.14
CA GLY A 39 8.48 8.43 11.73
C GLY A 39 9.38 7.66 10.76
N ILE A 40 9.05 7.62 9.47
CA ILE A 40 9.93 7.08 8.40
C ILE A 40 11.13 8.01 8.20
N HIS A 41 10.89 9.32 8.10
CA HIS A 41 11.95 10.31 7.88
C HIS A 41 12.98 10.33 9.02
N ASP A 42 12.53 10.27 10.27
CA ASP A 42 13.41 10.28 11.44
C ASP A 42 14.32 9.04 11.52
N ARG A 43 14.01 7.97 10.77
CA ARG A 43 14.85 6.78 10.57
C ARG A 43 15.86 6.93 9.42
N GLY A 44 15.99 8.13 8.85
CA GLY A 44 16.98 8.46 7.82
C GLY A 44 16.56 8.16 6.38
N TYR A 45 15.28 7.87 6.14
CA TYR A 45 14.75 7.60 4.80
C TYR A 45 14.10 8.84 4.19
N LYS A 46 14.33 9.03 2.88
CA LYS A 46 13.54 9.96 2.08
C LYS A 46 12.16 9.38 1.83
N ILE A 47 11.18 10.25 1.66
CA ILE A 47 9.80 9.84 1.41
C ILE A 47 9.33 10.45 0.10
N VAL A 48 8.79 9.58 -0.74
CA VAL A 48 8.02 9.97 -1.92
C VAL A 48 6.70 9.20 -1.90
N GLY A 49 5.73 9.66 -2.68
CA GLY A 49 4.41 9.06 -2.71
C GLY A 49 3.35 10.08 -3.06
N ARG A 50 2.11 9.78 -2.69
CA ARG A 50 0.96 10.65 -2.96
C ARG A 50 0.34 11.09 -1.65
N GLU A 51 0.29 12.40 -1.42
CA GLU A 51 -0.57 12.91 -0.35
C GLU A 51 -2.03 12.69 -0.74
N THR A 52 -2.83 12.04 0.11
CA THR A 52 -4.25 11.74 -0.18
C THR A 52 -5.16 12.94 0.13
N ARG A 53 -4.73 14.14 -0.25
CA ARG A 53 -5.37 15.44 -0.02
C ARG A 53 -5.06 16.39 -1.19
N GLY A 54 -5.64 17.59 -1.17
CA GLY A 54 -5.35 18.61 -2.19
C GLY A 54 -5.82 18.17 -3.57
N GLU A 55 -5.01 18.39 -4.62
CA GLU A 55 -5.38 18.03 -5.99
C GLU A 55 -5.62 16.52 -6.16
N TYR A 56 -4.82 15.68 -5.51
CA TYR A 56 -4.98 14.23 -5.61
C TYR A 56 -6.33 13.75 -5.06
N GLN A 57 -6.89 14.43 -4.07
CA GLN A 57 -8.22 14.10 -3.54
C GLN A 57 -9.34 14.26 -4.60
N LYS A 58 -9.18 15.20 -5.54
CA LYS A 58 -10.17 15.53 -6.58
C LYS A 58 -10.22 14.51 -7.71
N TYR A 59 -9.17 13.70 -7.87
CA TYR A 59 -9.11 12.69 -8.91
C TYR A 59 -10.21 11.63 -8.74
N SER A 60 -10.63 11.04 -9.86
CA SER A 60 -11.51 9.88 -9.82
C SER A 60 -10.82 8.74 -9.07
N PHE A 61 -11.59 7.77 -8.59
CA PHE A 61 -10.98 6.63 -7.89
C PHE A 61 -10.05 5.84 -8.81
N GLN A 62 -10.39 5.68 -10.10
CA GLN A 62 -9.51 5.02 -11.07
C GLN A 62 -8.21 5.80 -11.29
N ASP A 63 -8.27 7.11 -11.51
CA ASP A 63 -7.05 7.91 -11.73
C ASP A 63 -6.09 7.83 -10.51
N LYS A 64 -6.64 7.76 -9.30
CA LYS A 64 -5.85 7.55 -8.08
C LYS A 64 -5.10 6.21 -8.12
N ILE A 65 -5.80 5.15 -8.52
CA ILE A 65 -5.26 3.79 -8.66
C ILE A 65 -4.17 3.77 -9.74
N ASP A 66 -4.44 4.35 -10.91
CA ASP A 66 -3.51 4.38 -12.04
C ASP A 66 -2.22 5.11 -11.71
N LEU A 67 -2.32 6.23 -10.99
CA LEU A 67 -1.15 6.97 -10.51
C LEU A 67 -0.31 6.16 -9.53
N VAL A 68 -0.94 5.42 -8.61
CA VAL A 68 -0.22 4.53 -7.68
C VAL A 68 0.47 3.40 -8.43
N ALA A 69 -0.24 2.74 -9.34
CA ALA A 69 0.32 1.66 -10.16
C ALA A 69 1.53 2.15 -10.97
N ASN A 70 1.38 3.29 -11.65
CA ASN A 70 2.45 3.89 -12.43
C ASN A 70 3.65 4.29 -11.56
N ASP A 71 3.44 4.87 -10.38
CA ASP A 71 4.55 5.20 -9.48
C ASP A 71 5.36 3.96 -9.10
N LEU A 72 4.66 2.86 -8.77
CA LEU A 72 5.29 1.61 -8.38
C LEU A 72 6.05 0.95 -9.53
N GLU A 73 5.42 0.79 -10.69
CA GLU A 73 6.03 0.19 -11.88
C GLU A 73 7.19 1.02 -12.43
N GLN A 74 7.09 2.36 -12.37
CA GLN A 74 8.11 3.23 -12.93
C GLN A 74 9.27 3.47 -11.98
N HIS A 75 9.08 3.48 -10.66
CA HIS A 75 10.11 3.95 -9.75
C HIS A 75 10.46 2.99 -8.62
N PHE A 76 9.60 2.00 -8.33
CA PHE A 76 9.75 1.10 -7.20
C PHE A 76 9.66 -0.39 -7.59
N TRP A 77 9.87 -0.75 -8.85
CA TRP A 77 9.75 -2.13 -9.32
C TRP A 77 11.06 -2.94 -9.17
N TYR A 78 11.44 -3.24 -7.93
CA TYR A 78 12.61 -4.08 -7.58
C TYR A 78 12.42 -4.70 -6.18
N GLU A 79 13.14 -5.79 -5.89
CA GLU A 79 12.92 -6.62 -4.70
C GLU A 79 13.18 -5.89 -3.37
N GLU A 80 14.16 -4.99 -3.34
CA GLU A 80 14.50 -4.21 -2.14
C GLU A 80 13.70 -2.91 -2.01
N ALA A 81 12.74 -2.65 -2.90
CA ALA A 81 11.91 -1.46 -2.82
C ALA A 81 11.05 -1.49 -1.55
N LYS A 82 10.96 -0.34 -0.87
CA LYS A 82 10.25 -0.21 0.41
C LYS A 82 8.97 0.59 0.23
N VAL A 83 7.84 -0.04 0.51
CA VAL A 83 6.51 0.53 0.39
C VAL A 83 5.81 0.47 1.74
N VAL A 84 5.34 1.61 2.23
CA VAL A 84 4.51 1.70 3.44
C VAL A 84 3.16 2.26 3.04
N VAL A 85 2.09 1.58 3.41
CA VAL A 85 0.72 2.01 3.10
C VAL A 85 -0.14 1.92 4.35
N ASN A 86 -0.96 2.95 4.57
CA ASN A 86 -1.77 3.06 5.78
C ASN A 86 -3.22 3.37 5.43
N SER A 87 -4.17 2.64 6.03
CA SER A 87 -5.61 2.93 5.91
C SER A 87 -6.05 3.02 4.44
N PHE A 88 -6.63 4.13 4.03
CA PHE A 88 -7.01 4.39 2.63
C PHE A 88 -5.84 4.28 1.63
N GLY A 89 -4.61 4.57 2.04
CA GLY A 89 -3.43 4.33 1.21
C GLY A 89 -3.22 2.84 0.92
N GLY A 90 -3.50 1.97 1.90
CA GLY A 90 -3.51 0.51 1.71
C GLY A 90 -4.60 0.06 0.75
N TYR A 91 -5.78 0.69 0.82
CA TYR A 91 -6.87 0.41 -0.12
C TYR A 91 -6.50 0.77 -1.57
N LEU A 92 -5.90 1.95 -1.77
CA LEU A 92 -5.41 2.37 -3.09
C LEU A 92 -4.35 1.42 -3.64
N PHE A 93 -3.41 1.00 -2.79
CA PHE A 93 -2.37 0.03 -3.17
C PHE A 93 -2.97 -1.32 -3.57
N LEU A 94 -3.90 -1.87 -2.79
CA LEU A 94 -4.52 -3.17 -3.10
C LEU A 94 -5.36 -3.11 -4.38
N HIS A 95 -6.04 -1.98 -4.65
CA HIS A 95 -6.72 -1.77 -5.93
C HIS A 95 -5.74 -1.64 -7.09
N ALA A 96 -4.59 -0.97 -6.90
CA ALA A 96 -3.55 -0.89 -7.92
C ALA A 96 -2.97 -2.28 -8.23
N GLN A 97 -2.81 -3.10 -7.20
CA GLN A 97 -2.31 -4.46 -7.35
C GLN A 97 -3.19 -5.34 -8.25
N LEU A 98 -4.51 -5.11 -8.34
CA LEU A 98 -5.42 -5.84 -9.23
C LEU A 98 -5.11 -5.66 -10.73
N GLN A 99 -4.43 -4.58 -11.10
CA GLN A 99 -4.04 -4.30 -12.50
C GLN A 99 -2.54 -4.45 -12.76
N MET A 100 -1.79 -4.93 -11.76
CA MET A 100 -0.34 -5.10 -11.83
C MET A 100 0.03 -6.58 -11.65
N LYS A 101 1.23 -6.96 -12.09
CA LYS A 101 1.81 -8.25 -11.66
C LYS A 101 2.05 -8.25 -10.14
N PRO A 102 2.20 -9.42 -9.49
CA PRO A 102 2.65 -9.48 -8.10
C PRO A 102 3.84 -8.55 -7.85
N TYR A 103 3.64 -7.55 -6.99
CA TYR A 103 4.67 -6.54 -6.75
C TYR A 103 5.88 -7.19 -6.06
N PRO A 104 7.11 -6.98 -6.58
CA PRO A 104 8.30 -7.69 -6.10
C PRO A 104 8.87 -7.13 -4.79
N GLY A 105 8.63 -5.84 -4.51
CA GLY A 105 9.21 -5.15 -3.35
C GLY A 105 8.56 -5.52 -2.02
N GLN A 106 9.10 -4.94 -0.95
CA GLN A 106 8.61 -5.13 0.42
C GLN A 106 7.48 -4.13 0.72
N VAL A 107 6.37 -4.63 1.25
CA VAL A 107 5.17 -3.82 1.53
C VAL A 107 4.71 -4.00 2.97
N LEU A 108 4.76 -2.92 3.75
CA LEU A 108 4.15 -2.84 5.07
C LEU A 108 2.75 -2.24 4.96
N ILE A 109 1.71 -3.03 5.26
CA ILE A 109 0.30 -2.64 5.13
C ILE A 109 -0.31 -2.45 6.52
N LEU A 110 -0.63 -1.22 6.88
CA LEU A 110 -1.17 -0.87 8.20
C LEU A 110 -2.66 -0.53 8.10
N SER A 111 -3.47 -1.20 8.92
CA SER A 111 -4.91 -1.02 9.06
C SER A 111 -5.63 -0.79 7.71
N PRO A 112 -5.44 -1.63 6.69
CA PRO A 112 -6.00 -1.38 5.37
C PRO A 112 -7.52 -1.45 5.42
N ILE A 113 -8.17 -0.64 4.59
CA ILE A 113 -9.56 -0.90 4.23
C ILE A 113 -9.54 -2.00 3.17
N ILE A 114 -10.43 -2.99 3.26
CA ILE A 114 -10.61 -4.04 2.23
C ILE A 114 -11.96 -3.91 1.52
N GLY A 115 -12.97 -3.41 2.21
CA GLY A 115 -14.31 -3.24 1.65
C GLY A 115 -15.22 -2.48 2.60
N GLY A 116 -16.52 -2.72 2.49
CA GLY A 116 -17.51 -2.14 3.38
C GLY A 116 -17.40 -2.72 4.79
N SER A 117 -17.50 -1.86 5.80
CA SER A 117 -17.49 -2.25 7.22
C SER A 117 -18.63 -1.58 7.98
N LYS A 118 -18.99 -2.17 9.12
CA LYS A 118 -20.06 -1.68 10.00
C LYS A 118 -19.58 -1.75 11.44
N HIS A 119 -19.88 -0.70 12.20
CA HIS A 119 -19.78 -0.73 13.65
C HIS A 119 -21.16 -1.02 14.24
N ASP A 120 -21.33 -2.20 14.83
CA ASP A 120 -22.65 -2.66 15.25
C ASP A 120 -23.25 -1.82 16.38
N GLU A 121 -22.43 -1.39 17.34
CA GLU A 121 -22.87 -0.62 18.51
C GLU A 121 -23.36 0.78 18.17
N THR A 122 -22.67 1.47 17.25
CA THR A 122 -23.03 2.85 16.86
C THR A 122 -23.84 2.92 15.57
N HIS A 123 -24.13 1.77 14.95
CA HIS A 123 -24.76 1.64 13.63
C HIS A 123 -24.06 2.42 12.49
N MET A 124 -22.80 2.82 12.69
CA MET A 124 -22.01 3.48 11.67
C MET A 124 -21.65 2.47 10.58
N ARG A 125 -21.69 2.94 9.32
CA ARG A 125 -21.27 2.16 8.16
C ARG A 125 -20.20 2.94 7.42
N PHE A 126 -19.17 2.24 7.01
CA PHE A 126 -18.15 2.77 6.11
C PHE A 126 -18.22 1.97 4.80
N TYR A 127 -18.40 2.66 3.68
CA TYR A 127 -18.51 2.03 2.37
C TYR A 127 -17.65 2.79 1.36
N PRO A 128 -16.42 2.31 1.10
CA PRO A 128 -15.52 2.99 0.18
C PRO A 128 -15.95 2.80 -1.28
N PRO A 129 -15.46 3.63 -2.22
CA PRO A 129 -15.67 3.39 -3.65
C PRO A 129 -15.19 1.98 -4.02
N ARG A 130 -15.99 1.22 -4.78
CA ARG A 130 -15.67 -0.17 -5.19
C ARG A 130 -15.48 -1.15 -4.02
N ALA A 131 -16.23 -0.98 -2.94
CA ALA A 131 -16.11 -1.75 -1.71
C ALA A 131 -16.11 -3.28 -1.89
N ASP A 132 -16.82 -3.80 -2.89
CA ASP A 132 -16.95 -5.25 -3.10
C ASP A 132 -15.84 -5.83 -3.98
N VAL A 133 -15.08 -5.00 -4.71
CA VAL A 133 -14.15 -5.45 -5.76
C VAL A 133 -12.97 -6.26 -5.21
N LEU A 134 -12.34 -5.83 -4.11
CA LEU A 134 -11.23 -6.59 -3.52
C LEU A 134 -11.70 -7.93 -2.95
N VAL A 135 -12.88 -7.96 -2.34
CA VAL A 135 -13.47 -9.16 -1.77
C VAL A 135 -13.85 -10.15 -2.87
N GLU A 136 -14.48 -9.67 -3.95
CA GLU A 136 -14.82 -10.49 -5.12
C GLU A 136 -13.58 -11.04 -5.82
N ALA A 137 -12.55 -10.21 -6.03
CA ALA A 137 -11.30 -10.65 -6.63
C ALA A 137 -10.61 -11.71 -5.77
N ALA A 138 -10.58 -11.54 -4.45
CA ALA A 138 -10.02 -12.53 -3.53
C ALA A 138 -10.79 -13.85 -3.58
N ALA A 139 -12.13 -13.80 -3.64
CA ALA A 139 -12.97 -15.00 -3.75
C ALA A 139 -12.78 -15.76 -5.08
N LYS A 140 -12.32 -15.08 -6.13
CA LYS A 140 -12.04 -15.65 -7.46
C LYS A 140 -10.58 -16.04 -7.67
N ASP A 141 -9.72 -15.87 -6.67
CA ASP A 141 -8.26 -16.04 -6.80
C ASP A 141 -7.63 -15.13 -7.88
N GLU A 142 -8.19 -13.92 -8.04
CA GLU A 142 -7.79 -12.95 -9.06
C GLU A 142 -6.89 -11.84 -8.50
N VAL A 143 -6.55 -11.87 -7.21
CA VAL A 143 -5.67 -10.86 -6.60
C VAL A 143 -4.21 -11.23 -6.86
N PRO A 144 -3.43 -10.41 -7.60
CA PRO A 144 -2.01 -10.66 -7.81
C PRO A 144 -1.23 -10.35 -6.53
N CYS A 145 -1.21 -11.28 -5.57
CA CYS A 145 -0.68 -11.04 -4.23
C CYS A 145 0.80 -10.57 -4.27
N PRO A 146 1.15 -9.43 -3.65
CA PRO A 146 2.53 -8.94 -3.63
C PRO A 146 3.45 -9.86 -2.84
N LEU A 147 4.67 -10.07 -3.35
CA LEU A 147 5.53 -11.19 -2.95
C LEU A 147 6.02 -11.07 -1.50
N ASN A 148 6.26 -9.85 -1.04
CA ASN A 148 6.86 -9.58 0.27
C ASN A 148 5.98 -8.60 1.05
N SER A 149 4.83 -9.07 1.54
CA SER A 149 3.85 -8.21 2.19
C SER A 149 3.31 -8.79 3.49
N ALA A 150 2.91 -7.91 4.42
CA ALA A 150 2.19 -8.28 5.62
C ALA A 150 1.20 -7.19 6.02
N ILE A 151 0.01 -7.61 6.44
CA ILE A 151 -1.02 -6.71 7.00
C ILE A 151 -0.91 -6.72 8.52
N HIS A 152 -1.03 -5.53 9.12
CA HIS A 152 -1.22 -5.36 10.55
C HIS A 152 -2.51 -4.58 10.79
N VAL A 153 -3.43 -5.12 11.58
CA VAL A 153 -4.74 -4.51 11.84
C VAL A 153 -5.12 -4.68 13.30
N GLY A 154 -5.77 -3.67 13.89
CA GLY A 154 -6.22 -3.73 15.28
C GLY A 154 -7.44 -4.64 15.45
N SER A 155 -7.53 -5.36 16.58
CA SER A 155 -8.70 -6.21 16.88
C SER A 155 -10.00 -5.43 17.08
N GLU A 156 -9.90 -4.14 17.39
CA GLU A 156 -11.02 -3.22 17.59
C GLU A 156 -11.17 -2.23 16.42
N ASP A 157 -10.49 -2.48 15.29
CA ASP A 157 -10.53 -1.62 14.11
C ASP A 157 -11.82 -1.81 13.29
N TRP A 158 -12.91 -1.21 13.76
CA TRP A 158 -14.19 -1.27 13.05
C TRP A 158 -14.15 -0.64 11.64
N GLN A 159 -13.22 0.30 11.37
CA GLN A 159 -13.13 0.96 10.06
C GLN A 159 -12.60 -0.02 9.02
N SER A 160 -11.55 -0.76 9.36
CA SER A 160 -11.02 -1.82 8.49
C SER A 160 -11.85 -3.09 8.50
N GLY A 161 -12.51 -3.39 9.63
CA GLY A 161 -13.24 -4.65 9.82
C GLY A 161 -12.28 -5.84 9.91
N PRO A 162 -11.67 -6.11 11.08
CA PRO A 162 -10.59 -7.09 11.22
C PRO A 162 -10.93 -8.49 10.72
N GLU A 163 -12.18 -8.94 10.88
CA GLU A 163 -12.64 -10.23 10.35
C GLU A 163 -12.58 -10.29 8.81
N GLY A 164 -12.96 -9.20 8.15
CA GLY A 164 -12.87 -9.07 6.70
C GLY A 164 -11.41 -9.02 6.22
N VAL A 165 -10.54 -8.33 6.97
CA VAL A 165 -9.10 -8.28 6.69
C VAL A 165 -8.46 -9.66 6.82
N LEU A 166 -8.78 -10.40 7.89
CA LEU A 166 -8.31 -11.78 8.09
C LEU A 166 -8.80 -12.71 6.99
N SER A 167 -10.06 -12.61 6.61
CA SER A 167 -10.66 -13.42 5.54
C SER A 167 -9.99 -13.14 4.19
N PHE A 168 -9.75 -11.86 3.88
CA PHE A 168 -9.05 -11.45 2.67
C PHE A 168 -7.61 -11.96 2.65
N GLY A 169 -6.84 -11.72 3.72
CA GLY A 169 -5.45 -12.16 3.80
C GLY A 169 -5.31 -13.68 3.66
N LYS A 170 -6.21 -14.43 4.30
CA LYS A 170 -6.28 -15.90 4.12
C LYS A 170 -6.57 -16.30 2.68
N ALA A 171 -7.53 -15.64 2.03
CA ALA A 171 -7.92 -15.96 0.65
C ALA A 171 -6.79 -15.72 -0.35
N VAL A 172 -5.99 -14.65 -0.18
CA VAL A 172 -4.92 -14.27 -1.12
C VAL A 172 -3.52 -14.77 -0.68
N GLY A 173 -3.43 -15.50 0.43
CA GLY A 173 -2.15 -15.99 0.96
C GLY A 173 -1.25 -14.92 1.57
N MET A 174 -1.80 -13.77 1.99
CA MET A 174 -1.07 -12.67 2.61
C MET A 174 -1.10 -12.79 4.15
N PRO A 175 0.06 -12.77 4.84
CA PRO A 175 0.11 -12.76 6.29
C PRO A 175 -0.65 -11.59 6.90
N VAL A 176 -1.42 -11.86 7.96
CA VAL A 176 -2.16 -10.85 8.72
C VAL A 176 -1.84 -10.99 10.20
N SER A 177 -1.38 -9.91 10.82
CA SER A 177 -1.21 -9.78 12.27
C SER A 177 -2.37 -9.01 12.87
N LEU A 178 -3.14 -9.67 13.73
CA LEU A 178 -4.18 -9.03 14.54
C LEU A 178 -3.55 -8.47 15.82
N VAL A 179 -3.66 -7.16 16.04
CA VAL A 179 -3.05 -6.48 17.19
C VAL A 179 -4.11 -6.28 18.27
N ASP A 180 -3.95 -7.03 19.36
CA ASP A 180 -4.93 -7.09 20.46
C ASP A 180 -5.14 -5.73 21.14
N GLY A 181 -6.39 -5.39 21.40
CA GLY A 181 -6.84 -4.14 22.04
C GLY A 181 -6.53 -2.86 21.25
N GLN A 182 -6.12 -2.95 19.98
CA GLN A 182 -5.85 -1.77 19.15
C GLN A 182 -7.03 -1.47 18.23
N GLY A 183 -7.34 -0.18 18.05
CA GLY A 183 -8.27 0.31 17.04
C GLY A 183 -7.58 0.60 15.71
N HIS A 184 -8.22 1.42 14.88
CA HIS A 184 -7.70 1.79 13.54
C HIS A 184 -6.33 2.46 13.58
N MET A 185 -6.14 3.34 14.54
CA MET A 185 -4.86 4.00 14.79
C MET A 185 -4.03 3.11 15.70
N LEU A 186 -3.23 2.22 15.10
CA LEU A 186 -2.26 1.40 15.85
C LEU A 186 -1.29 2.29 16.64
N SER A 187 -0.87 1.83 17.81
CA SER A 187 0.02 2.57 18.69
C SER A 187 1.36 2.93 18.03
N VAL A 188 1.91 4.06 18.45
CA VAL A 188 3.20 4.57 17.95
C VAL A 188 4.33 3.58 18.22
N ASP A 189 4.34 2.94 19.38
CA ASP A 189 5.38 1.98 19.75
C ASP A 189 5.33 0.73 18.85
N TYR A 190 4.13 0.21 18.61
CA TYR A 190 3.94 -0.95 17.74
C TYR A 190 4.36 -0.64 16.29
N VAL A 191 3.85 0.46 15.74
CA VAL A 191 4.21 0.89 14.38
C VAL A 191 5.69 1.24 14.28
N GLY A 192 6.27 1.83 15.32
CA GLY A 192 7.70 2.13 15.41
C GLY A 192 8.57 0.88 15.24
N GLY A 193 8.25 -0.19 15.98
CA GLY A 193 8.95 -1.47 15.83
C GLY A 193 8.84 -2.05 14.42
N LEU A 194 7.65 -2.00 13.82
CA LEU A 194 7.46 -2.43 12.42
C LEU A 194 8.28 -1.62 11.43
N LEU A 195 8.39 -0.30 11.63
CA LEU A 195 9.26 0.53 10.80
C LEU A 195 10.74 0.19 10.99
N ASP A 196 11.18 -0.09 12.21
CA ASP A 196 12.58 -0.48 12.47
C ASP A 196 12.94 -1.80 11.76
N ASP A 197 12.01 -2.74 11.72
CA ASP A 197 12.18 -4.00 10.99
C ASP A 197 12.11 -3.81 9.47
N HIS A 198 11.06 -3.16 8.97
CA HIS A 198 10.82 -2.96 7.53
C HIS A 198 11.88 -2.05 6.89
N LEU A 199 12.37 -1.05 7.62
CA LEU A 199 13.36 -0.10 7.14
C LEU A 199 14.80 -0.53 7.44
N ARG A 200 15.04 -1.76 7.94
CA ARG A 200 16.40 -2.26 8.11
C ARG A 200 17.14 -2.25 6.76
N ARG A 201 18.36 -1.71 6.73
CA ARG A 201 19.24 -1.78 5.55
C ARG A 201 19.73 -3.23 5.46
N GLN A 202 19.51 -3.88 4.32
CA GLN A 202 20.12 -5.15 3.96
C GLN A 202 21.46 -4.90 3.27
#